data_AF-A0A973KY30-F1
#
_entry.id   AF-A0A973KY30-F1
#
_cell.length_a   1.000
_cell.length_b   1.000
_cell.length_c   1.000
_cell.angle_alpha   90.00
_cell.angle_beta   90.00
_cell.angle_gamma   90.00
#
_symmetry.space_group_name_H-M   'P 1'
#
loop_
_entity.id
_entity.type
_entity.pdbx_description
1 polymer ?
#
loop_
_entity_poly.entity_id
_entity_poly.type
_entity_poly.pdbx_seq_one_letter_code
_entity_poly.pdbx_strand_id
1 'polypeptide(L)'
;MTTVETETLVGLIGLGGAVVGVGGTLLGGWLQHRQQAQTAREERAEARSSEAESRGREVADKALSELYALRRHALAWKVGMSAAERNEWLGKAHTMADEAELHTALIPGADTLRVRVGDALSVVRASFFQDADEAEHEADLCVADTGHCIDLLSAYMRGDAALPEPTRREERRAIERDMREDR
;
A
#
# COMPACT_ATOMS: atom_id res chain seq x y z
N MET A 1 -10.50 -84.75 23.24
CA MET A 1 -9.73 -83.91 22.30
C MET A 1 -10.47 -82.60 22.15
N THR A 2 -9.86 -81.56 22.69
CA THR A 2 -10.37 -80.20 22.91
C THR A 2 -10.07 -79.34 21.68
N THR A 3 -11.06 -79.12 20.82
CA THR A 3 -10.91 -78.25 19.63
C THR A 3 -11.98 -77.16 19.53
N VAL A 4 -12.93 -77.08 20.47
CA VAL A 4 -14.08 -76.15 20.39
C VAL A 4 -13.81 -74.81 21.08
N GLU A 5 -12.82 -74.69 21.96
CA GLU A 5 -12.52 -73.43 22.70
C GLU A 5 -11.60 -72.45 21.96
N THR A 6 -10.89 -72.88 20.92
CA THR A 6 -9.88 -72.04 20.26
C THR A 6 -10.46 -71.15 19.15
N GLU A 7 -11.52 -71.58 18.48
CA GLU A 7 -12.14 -70.81 17.37
C GLU A 7 -12.99 -69.62 17.85
N THR A 8 -13.60 -69.72 19.02
CA THR A 8 -14.37 -68.61 19.64
C THR A 8 -13.49 -67.52 20.23
N LEU A 9 -12.27 -67.86 20.68
CA LEU A 9 -11.33 -66.88 21.24
C LEU A 9 -10.66 -66.00 20.17
N VAL A 10 -10.43 -66.55 18.96
CA VAL A 10 -9.85 -65.81 17.83
C VAL A 10 -10.87 -64.84 17.22
N GLY A 11 -12.16 -65.19 17.21
CA GLY A 11 -13.24 -64.34 16.73
C GLY A 11 -13.44 -63.04 17.53
N LEU A 12 -13.15 -63.05 18.84
CA LEU A 12 -13.28 -61.87 19.70
C LEU A 12 -12.09 -60.91 19.60
N ILE A 13 -10.88 -61.43 19.36
CA ILE A 13 -9.66 -60.62 19.18
C ILE A 13 -9.69 -59.94 17.79
N GLY A 14 -10.21 -60.62 16.76
CA GLY A 14 -10.38 -60.06 15.42
C GLY A 14 -11.36 -58.88 15.35
N LEU A 15 -12.39 -58.86 16.20
CA LEU A 15 -13.36 -57.76 16.26
C LEU A 15 -12.89 -56.56 17.10
N GLY A 16 -12.08 -56.78 18.14
CA GLY A 16 -11.50 -55.69 18.95
C GLY A 16 -10.46 -54.85 18.19
N GLY A 17 -9.64 -55.49 17.35
CA GLY A 17 -8.65 -54.79 16.52
C GLY A 17 -9.26 -53.93 15.40
N ALA A 18 -10.39 -54.36 14.84
CA ALA A 18 -11.08 -53.64 13.77
C ALA A 18 -11.69 -52.30 14.24
N VAL A 19 -12.23 -52.25 15.47
CA VAL A 19 -12.85 -51.02 16.01
C VAL A 19 -11.80 -49.95 16.35
N VAL A 20 -10.62 -50.36 16.84
CA VAL A 20 -9.50 -49.44 17.10
C VAL A 20 -8.84 -48.97 15.79
N GLY A 21 -8.76 -49.83 14.77
CA GLY A 21 -8.23 -49.45 13.44
C GLY A 21 -9.13 -48.48 12.66
N VAL A 22 -10.46 -48.66 12.72
CA VAL A 22 -11.41 -47.74 12.07
C VAL A 22 -11.54 -46.41 12.84
N GLY A 23 -11.49 -46.45 14.18
CA GLY A 23 -11.47 -45.23 14.99
C GLY A 23 -10.21 -44.37 14.79
N GLY A 24 -9.04 -45.01 14.68
CA GLY A 24 -7.76 -44.34 14.43
C GLY A 24 -7.66 -43.69 13.05
N THR A 25 -8.23 -44.32 12.02
CA THR A 25 -8.25 -43.78 10.65
C THR A 25 -9.24 -42.61 10.49
N LEU A 26 -10.38 -42.65 11.18
CA LEU A 26 -11.32 -41.52 11.22
C LEU A 26 -10.78 -40.31 12.01
N LEU A 27 -10.13 -40.54 13.15
CA LEU A 27 -9.48 -39.47 13.93
C LEU A 27 -8.26 -38.89 13.20
N GLY A 28 -7.43 -39.74 12.59
CA GLY A 28 -6.31 -39.31 11.74
C GLY A 28 -6.78 -38.50 10.54
N GLY A 29 -7.82 -38.96 9.84
CA GLY A 29 -8.44 -38.24 8.73
C GLY A 29 -9.05 -36.91 9.14
N TRP A 30 -9.68 -36.82 10.32
CA TRP A 30 -10.23 -35.56 10.83
C TRP A 30 -9.15 -34.55 11.20
N LEU A 31 -8.06 -35.00 11.85
CA LEU A 31 -6.94 -34.14 12.21
C LEU A 31 -6.20 -33.65 10.94
N GLN A 32 -5.98 -34.54 9.98
CA GLN A 32 -5.34 -34.23 8.70
C GLN A 32 -6.21 -33.31 7.85
N HIS A 33 -7.54 -33.50 7.83
CA HIS A 33 -8.47 -32.58 7.18
C HIS A 33 -8.50 -31.20 7.85
N ARG A 34 -8.40 -31.13 9.19
CA ARG A 34 -8.30 -29.85 9.91
C ARG A 34 -6.99 -29.12 9.60
N GLN A 35 -5.87 -29.83 9.57
CA GLN A 35 -4.59 -29.26 9.19
C GLN A 35 -4.61 -28.77 7.75
N GLN A 36 -5.07 -29.60 6.79
CA GLN A 36 -5.22 -29.17 5.39
C GLN A 36 -6.13 -27.95 5.23
N ALA A 37 -7.22 -27.86 6.01
CA ALA A 37 -8.10 -26.71 5.98
C ALA A 37 -7.46 -25.44 6.58
N GLN A 38 -6.56 -25.58 7.56
CA GLN A 38 -5.76 -24.46 8.07
C GLN A 38 -4.69 -24.03 7.07
N THR A 39 -3.91 -24.97 6.53
CA THR A 39 -2.86 -24.67 5.54
C THR A 39 -3.47 -24.01 4.29
N ALA A 40 -4.59 -24.52 3.78
CA ALA A 40 -5.28 -23.92 2.64
C ALA A 40 -5.91 -22.54 2.94
N ARG A 41 -6.08 -22.15 4.21
CA ARG A 41 -6.50 -20.78 4.57
C ARG A 41 -5.30 -19.85 4.65
N GLU A 42 -4.19 -20.34 5.19
CA GLU A 42 -2.92 -19.62 5.26
C GLU A 42 -2.38 -19.33 3.86
N GLU A 43 -2.35 -20.34 2.97
CA GLU A 43 -1.96 -20.18 1.57
C GLU A 43 -2.84 -19.16 0.83
N ARG A 44 -4.16 -19.16 1.08
CA ARG A 44 -5.08 -18.16 0.50
C ARG A 44 -4.87 -16.77 1.09
N ALA A 45 -4.42 -16.65 2.33
CA ALA A 45 -4.12 -15.36 2.94
C ALA A 45 -2.80 -14.80 2.40
N GLU A 46 -1.78 -15.65 2.28
CA GLU A 46 -0.48 -15.32 1.71
C GLU A 46 -0.60 -14.96 0.22
N ALA A 47 -1.37 -15.72 -0.57
CA ALA A 47 -1.64 -15.39 -1.96
C ALA A 47 -2.33 -14.02 -2.12
N ARG A 48 -3.32 -13.71 -1.26
CA ARG A 48 -3.97 -12.39 -1.25
C ARG A 48 -3.01 -11.28 -0.84
N SER A 49 -2.11 -11.54 0.11
CA SER A 49 -1.10 -10.58 0.56
C SER A 49 -0.09 -10.29 -0.56
N SER A 50 0.39 -11.34 -1.23
CA SER A 50 1.33 -11.22 -2.36
C SER A 50 0.70 -10.47 -3.54
N GLU A 51 -0.57 -10.76 -3.86
CA GLU A 51 -1.30 -10.06 -4.91
C GLU A 51 -1.52 -8.58 -4.54
N ALA A 52 -1.86 -8.28 -3.28
CA ALA A 52 -2.02 -6.92 -2.79
C ALA A 52 -0.70 -6.14 -2.84
N GLU A 53 0.43 -6.77 -2.52
CA GLU A 53 1.76 -6.15 -2.62
C GLU A 53 2.12 -5.87 -4.09
N SER A 54 1.92 -6.84 -4.99
CA SER A 54 2.16 -6.66 -6.42
C SER A 54 1.33 -5.51 -6.98
N ARG A 55 0.04 -5.47 -6.66
CA ARG A 55 -0.86 -4.39 -7.08
C ARG A 55 -0.44 -3.05 -6.48
N GLY A 56 -0.04 -3.04 -5.20
CA GLY A 56 0.47 -1.86 -4.50
C GLY A 56 1.69 -1.26 -5.20
N ARG A 57 2.65 -2.11 -5.62
CA ARG A 57 3.82 -1.66 -6.38
C ARG A 57 3.44 -1.10 -7.75
N GLU A 58 2.50 -1.73 -8.47
CA GLU A 58 2.05 -1.25 -9.77
C GLU A 58 1.42 0.15 -9.69
N VAL A 59 0.52 0.38 -8.73
CA VAL A 59 -0.11 1.70 -8.60
C VAL A 59 0.86 2.74 -8.02
N ALA A 60 1.79 2.35 -7.15
CA ALA A 60 2.85 3.23 -6.66
C ALA A 60 3.81 3.66 -7.78
N ASP A 61 4.12 2.78 -8.73
CA ASP A 61 4.93 3.10 -9.92
C ASP A 61 4.24 4.11 -10.83
N LYS A 62 2.90 4.00 -11.00
CA LYS A 62 2.10 5.01 -11.72
C LYS A 62 2.12 6.36 -10.99
N ALA A 63 1.93 6.37 -9.67
CA ALA A 63 2.03 7.58 -8.86
C ALA A 63 3.42 8.24 -8.98
N LEU A 64 4.50 7.45 -8.91
CA LEU A 64 5.86 7.94 -9.10
C LEU A 64 6.06 8.52 -10.51
N SER A 65 5.53 7.87 -11.54
CA SER A 65 5.61 8.34 -12.92
C SER A 65 4.97 9.73 -13.09
N GLU A 66 3.81 9.95 -12.49
CA GLU A 66 3.15 11.26 -12.47
C GLU A 66 3.96 12.31 -11.71
N LEU A 67 4.53 11.96 -10.55
CA LEU A 67 5.39 12.87 -9.79
C LEU A 67 6.69 13.23 -10.53
N TYR A 68 7.29 12.29 -11.26
CA TYR A 68 8.44 12.59 -12.12
C TYR A 68 8.05 13.50 -13.28
N ALA A 69 6.86 13.31 -13.86
CA ALA A 69 6.33 14.21 -14.88
C ALA A 69 6.09 15.61 -14.30
N LEU A 70 5.49 15.70 -13.11
CA LEU A 70 5.27 16.96 -12.39
C LEU A 70 6.58 17.68 -12.08
N ARG A 71 7.60 16.96 -11.60
CA ARG A 71 8.91 17.56 -11.33
C ARG A 71 9.59 18.08 -12.60
N ARG A 72 9.48 17.36 -13.72
CA ARG A 72 9.97 17.86 -15.02
C ARG A 72 9.19 19.09 -15.49
N HIS A 73 7.88 19.12 -15.24
CA HIS A 73 7.01 20.26 -15.56
C HIS A 73 7.32 21.48 -14.68
N ALA A 74 7.62 21.27 -13.40
CA ALA A 74 8.13 22.31 -12.49
C ALA A 74 9.39 22.97 -13.07
N LEU A 75 10.37 22.17 -13.50
CA LEU A 75 11.61 22.66 -14.12
C LEU A 75 11.41 23.37 -15.48
N ALA A 76 10.24 23.24 -16.10
CA ALA A 76 9.91 23.96 -17.33
C ALA A 76 9.40 25.38 -17.06
N TRP A 77 9.29 25.78 -15.79
CA TRP A 77 8.99 27.14 -15.37
C TRP A 77 9.93 28.16 -16.02
N LYS A 78 9.39 29.33 -16.39
CA LYS A 78 10.17 30.43 -16.98
C LYS A 78 9.71 31.77 -16.43
N VAL A 79 10.65 32.52 -15.88
CA VAL A 79 10.46 33.94 -15.55
C VAL A 79 9.96 34.69 -16.79
N GLY A 80 8.91 35.49 -16.62
CA GLY A 80 8.31 36.27 -17.71
C GLY A 80 7.23 35.57 -18.53
N MET A 81 6.72 34.40 -18.09
CA MET A 81 5.49 33.82 -18.66
C MET A 81 4.32 34.81 -18.57
N SER A 82 3.54 34.91 -19.65
CA SER A 82 2.27 35.65 -19.65
C SER A 82 1.27 35.03 -18.69
N ALA A 83 0.25 35.80 -18.29
CA ALA A 83 -0.79 35.30 -17.39
C ALA A 83 -1.51 34.04 -17.95
N ALA A 84 -1.68 33.95 -19.27
CA ALA A 84 -2.27 32.78 -19.91
C ALA A 84 -1.36 31.54 -19.79
N GLU A 85 -0.07 31.70 -20.10
CA GLU A 85 0.92 30.62 -19.99
C GLU A 85 1.08 30.14 -18.54
N ARG A 86 1.08 31.07 -17.57
CA ARG A 86 1.11 30.71 -16.14
C ARG A 86 -0.11 29.90 -15.71
N ASN A 87 -1.31 30.30 -16.14
CA ASN A 87 -2.53 29.56 -15.80
C ASN A 87 -2.55 28.17 -16.43
N GLU A 88 -2.06 28.03 -17.67
CA GLU A 88 -1.91 26.73 -18.31
C GLU A 88 -0.88 25.85 -17.59
N TRP A 89 0.27 26.43 -17.22
CA TRP A 89 1.30 25.75 -16.46
C TRP A 89 0.80 25.27 -15.09
N LEU A 90 0.08 26.12 -14.35
CA LEU A 90 -0.57 25.76 -13.08
C LEU A 90 -1.60 24.65 -13.27
N GLY A 91 -2.51 24.80 -14.25
CA GLY A 91 -3.58 23.83 -14.49
C GLY A 91 -3.02 22.43 -14.78
N LYS A 92 -1.96 22.35 -15.60
CA LYS A 92 -1.28 21.10 -15.90
C LYS A 92 -0.58 20.49 -14.68
N ALA A 93 0.04 21.33 -13.84
CA ALA A 93 0.65 20.87 -12.59
C ALA A 93 -0.39 20.27 -11.64
N HIS A 94 -1.56 20.90 -11.51
CA HIS A 94 -2.67 20.38 -10.70
C HIS A 94 -3.16 19.03 -11.20
N THR A 95 -3.38 18.87 -12.52
CA THR A 95 -3.79 17.59 -13.08
C THR A 95 -2.80 16.47 -12.74
N MET A 96 -1.49 16.70 -12.90
CA MET A 96 -0.48 15.69 -12.56
C MET A 96 -0.45 15.38 -11.05
N ALA A 97 -0.62 16.39 -10.19
CA ALA A 97 -0.71 16.20 -8.74
C ALA A 97 -1.95 15.39 -8.36
N ASP A 98 -3.10 15.65 -8.99
CA ASP A 98 -4.35 14.93 -8.76
C ASP A 98 -4.25 13.47 -9.21
N GLU A 99 -3.66 13.19 -10.37
CA GLU A 99 -3.42 11.81 -10.84
C GLU A 99 -2.47 11.04 -9.91
N ALA A 100 -1.40 11.69 -9.43
CA ALA A 100 -0.50 11.10 -8.44
C ALA A 100 -1.23 10.76 -7.13
N GLU A 101 -2.12 11.65 -6.66
CA GLU A 101 -2.95 11.41 -5.47
C GLU A 101 -3.90 10.23 -5.66
N LEU A 102 -4.58 10.17 -6.81
CA LEU A 102 -5.51 9.10 -7.16
C LEU A 102 -4.81 7.75 -7.22
N HIS A 103 -3.63 7.67 -7.85
CA HIS A 103 -2.83 6.44 -7.87
C HIS A 103 -2.38 6.03 -6.47
N THR A 104 -1.96 6.98 -5.65
CA THR A 104 -1.54 6.71 -4.26
C THR A 104 -2.69 6.18 -3.41
N ALA A 105 -3.89 6.73 -3.57
CA ALA A 105 -5.09 6.27 -2.85
C ALA A 105 -5.42 4.79 -3.12
N LEU A 106 -5.00 4.24 -4.26
CA LEU A 106 -5.24 2.85 -4.64
C LEU A 106 -4.24 1.85 -4.05
N ILE A 107 -3.15 2.31 -3.40
CA ILE A 107 -2.12 1.43 -2.82
C ILE A 107 -2.69 0.66 -1.62
N PRO A 108 -2.86 -0.68 -1.65
CA PRO A 108 -3.49 -1.42 -0.57
C PRO A 108 -2.71 -1.38 0.75
N GLY A 109 -3.40 -1.22 1.89
CA GLY A 109 -2.80 -1.33 3.22
C GLY A 109 -1.77 -0.25 3.59
N ALA A 110 -1.69 0.83 2.81
CA ALA A 110 -0.68 1.88 2.98
C ALA A 110 -1.29 3.19 3.53
N ASP A 111 -2.11 3.11 4.58
CA ASP A 111 -2.89 4.27 5.07
C ASP A 111 -2.01 5.44 5.51
N THR A 112 -0.92 5.17 6.24
CA THR A 112 0.04 6.22 6.63
C THR A 112 0.67 6.89 5.41
N LEU A 113 1.05 6.13 4.39
CA LEU A 113 1.61 6.68 3.15
C LEU A 113 0.58 7.56 2.44
N ARG A 114 -0.67 7.10 2.31
CA ARG A 114 -1.74 7.86 1.63
C ARG A 114 -1.96 9.23 2.27
N VAL A 115 -2.04 9.28 3.60
CA VAL A 115 -2.18 10.54 4.34
C VAL A 115 -0.96 11.43 4.11
N ARG A 116 0.25 10.87 4.26
CA ARG A 116 1.50 11.64 4.11
C ARG A 116 1.69 12.20 2.70
N VAL A 117 1.41 11.42 1.67
CA VAL A 117 1.48 11.88 0.28
C VAL A 117 0.39 12.92 0.00
N GLY A 118 -0.83 12.75 0.53
CA GLY A 118 -1.89 13.77 0.41
C GLY A 118 -1.50 15.12 1.04
N ASP A 119 -0.92 15.08 2.25
CA ASP A 119 -0.42 16.28 2.93
C ASP A 119 0.72 16.93 2.15
N ALA A 120 1.68 16.15 1.67
CA ALA A 120 2.78 16.63 0.84
C ALA A 120 2.30 17.21 -0.51
N LEU A 121 1.35 16.55 -1.19
CA LEU A 121 0.76 17.03 -2.45
C LEU A 121 -0.04 18.31 -2.25
N SER A 122 -0.67 18.49 -1.10
CA SER A 122 -1.25 19.78 -0.73
C SER A 122 -0.15 20.84 -0.79
N VAL A 123 0.99 20.64 -0.10
CA VAL A 123 2.17 21.52 -0.13
C VAL A 123 2.66 21.81 -1.54
N VAL A 124 2.83 20.78 -2.37
CA VAL A 124 3.16 20.92 -3.80
C VAL A 124 2.21 21.88 -4.50
N ARG A 125 0.89 21.69 -4.38
CA ARG A 125 -0.10 22.57 -5.02
C ARG A 125 0.05 24.03 -4.60
N ALA A 126 0.33 24.32 -3.32
CA ALA A 126 0.57 25.70 -2.87
C ALA A 126 1.89 26.27 -3.41
N SER A 127 2.94 25.46 -3.48
CA SER A 127 4.22 25.90 -4.00
C SER A 127 4.16 26.26 -5.48
N PHE A 128 3.39 25.52 -6.28
CA PHE A 128 3.13 25.87 -7.68
C PHE A 128 2.44 27.24 -7.79
N PHE A 129 1.41 27.51 -6.97
CA PHE A 129 0.79 28.83 -6.92
C PHE A 129 1.77 29.93 -6.53
N GLN A 130 2.62 29.66 -5.52
CA GLN A 130 3.61 30.61 -5.05
C GLN A 130 4.65 30.91 -6.13
N ASP A 131 5.22 29.89 -6.78
CA ASP A 131 6.20 30.06 -7.85
C ASP A 131 5.59 30.77 -9.07
N ALA A 132 4.31 30.54 -9.36
CA ALA A 132 3.60 31.28 -10.41
C ALA A 132 3.31 32.74 -10.06
N ASP A 133 3.11 33.08 -8.79
CA ASP A 133 2.85 34.46 -8.34
C ASP A 133 4.17 35.24 -8.19
N GLU A 134 5.20 34.58 -7.68
CA GLU A 134 6.56 35.11 -7.55
C GLU A 134 7.33 35.10 -8.88
N ALA A 135 6.63 35.12 -10.02
CA ALA A 135 7.16 34.88 -11.35
C ALA A 135 8.29 35.81 -11.83
N GLU A 136 8.57 36.87 -11.09
CA GLU A 136 9.67 37.80 -11.30
C GLU A 136 10.99 37.31 -10.63
N HIS A 137 10.93 36.28 -9.80
CA HIS A 137 12.04 35.64 -9.10
C HIS A 137 12.06 34.13 -9.40
N GLU A 138 13.25 33.53 -9.46
CA GLU A 138 13.40 32.09 -9.66
C GLU A 138 13.14 31.37 -8.33
N ALA A 139 11.87 31.04 -8.08
CA ALA A 139 11.46 30.21 -6.97
C ALA A 139 11.32 28.75 -7.43
N ASP A 140 12.13 27.86 -6.85
CA ASP A 140 12.14 26.41 -7.13
C ASP A 140 11.43 25.61 -6.02
N LEU A 141 10.46 26.23 -5.34
CA LEU A 141 9.78 25.61 -4.21
C LEU A 141 9.02 24.37 -4.64
N CYS A 142 8.34 24.44 -5.79
CA CYS A 142 7.59 23.31 -6.34
C CYS A 142 8.47 22.13 -6.73
N VAL A 143 9.74 22.37 -7.13
CA VAL A 143 10.69 21.30 -7.43
C VAL A 143 11.08 20.55 -6.15
N ALA A 144 11.38 21.29 -5.08
CA ALA A 144 11.75 20.71 -3.78
C ALA A 144 10.59 19.93 -3.16
N ASP A 145 9.38 20.52 -3.13
CA ASP A 145 8.21 19.90 -2.53
C ASP A 145 7.77 18.65 -3.33
N THR A 146 7.82 18.71 -4.67
CA THR A 146 7.55 17.52 -5.50
C THR A 146 8.59 16.42 -5.27
N GLY A 147 9.84 16.81 -5.02
CA GLY A 147 10.91 15.90 -4.61
C GLY A 147 10.56 15.12 -3.35
N HIS A 148 9.97 15.77 -2.34
CA HIS A 148 9.57 15.08 -1.11
C HIS A 148 8.48 14.01 -1.35
N CYS A 149 7.49 14.29 -2.21
CA CYS A 149 6.50 13.28 -2.59
C CYS A 149 7.14 12.05 -3.26
N ILE A 150 8.15 12.28 -4.12
CA ILE A 150 8.92 11.20 -4.76
C ILE A 150 9.66 10.39 -3.70
N ASP A 151 10.27 11.04 -2.71
CA ASP A 151 11.00 10.35 -1.64
C ASP A 151 10.08 9.47 -0.78
N LEU A 152 8.87 9.94 -0.45
CA LEU A 152 7.86 9.17 0.28
C LEU A 152 7.47 7.88 -0.47
N LEU A 153 7.09 7.99 -1.75
CA LEU A 153 6.72 6.83 -2.55
C LEU A 153 7.90 5.91 -2.85
N SER A 154 9.11 6.47 -3.02
CA SER A 154 10.32 5.68 -3.20
C SER A 154 10.67 4.88 -1.95
N ALA A 155 10.49 5.46 -0.76
CA ALA A 155 10.68 4.75 0.52
C ALA A 155 9.70 3.60 0.66
N TYR A 156 8.42 3.82 0.32
CA TYR A 156 7.43 2.74 0.25
C TYR A 156 7.85 1.63 -0.72
N MET A 157 8.28 1.99 -1.94
CA MET A 157 8.69 1.02 -2.97
C MET A 157 9.92 0.19 -2.57
N ARG A 158 10.81 0.74 -1.74
CA ARG A 158 11.94 0.01 -1.16
C ARG A 158 11.56 -0.87 0.03
N GLY A 159 10.36 -0.70 0.58
CA GLY A 159 9.95 -1.35 1.83
C GLY A 159 10.67 -0.79 3.06
N ASP A 160 11.03 0.49 3.03
CA ASP A 160 11.71 1.14 4.15
C ASP A 160 10.82 1.09 5.41
N ALA A 161 11.42 0.82 6.57
CA ALA A 161 10.69 0.66 7.83
C ALA A 161 10.04 1.98 8.33
N ALA A 162 10.54 3.12 7.86
CA ALA A 162 10.02 4.44 8.17
C ALA A 162 9.96 5.29 6.90
N LEU A 163 8.89 6.09 6.80
CA LEU A 163 8.78 7.11 5.76
C LEU A 163 9.63 8.33 6.13
N PRO A 164 10.13 9.09 5.13
CA PRO A 164 10.72 10.40 5.36
C PRO A 164 9.90 11.28 6.31
N GLU A 165 10.58 12.01 7.18
CA GLU A 165 9.94 12.93 8.13
C GLU A 165 9.21 14.06 7.38
N PRO A 166 8.09 14.58 7.93
CA PRO A 166 7.41 15.73 7.34
C PRO A 166 8.35 16.92 7.22
N THR A 167 8.24 17.66 6.12
CA THR A 167 8.90 18.95 5.99
C THR A 167 8.23 19.99 6.90
N ARG A 168 8.96 21.05 7.27
CA ARG A 168 8.39 22.17 8.05
C ARG A 168 7.16 22.80 7.41
N ARG A 169 7.05 22.74 6.07
CA ARG A 169 5.91 23.28 5.33
C ARG A 169 4.68 22.38 5.46
N GLU A 170 4.87 21.06 5.45
CA GLU A 170 3.80 20.11 5.76
C GLU A 170 3.32 20.29 7.20
N GLU A 171 4.24 20.36 8.17
CA GLU A 171 3.90 20.58 9.58
C GLU A 171 3.09 21.85 9.79
N ARG A 172 3.53 22.97 9.21
CA ARG A 172 2.81 24.24 9.27
C ARG A 172 1.41 24.12 8.68
N ARG A 173 1.28 23.42 7.56
CA ARG A 173 -0.01 23.30 6.87
C ARG A 173 -0.96 22.34 7.58
N ALA A 174 -0.45 21.29 8.22
CA ALA A 174 -1.23 20.42 9.09
C ALA A 174 -1.81 21.23 10.26
N ILE A 175 -0.99 22.05 10.92
CA ILE A 175 -1.44 22.96 11.99
C ILE A 175 -2.52 23.92 11.48
N GLU A 176 -2.34 24.52 10.31
CA GLU A 176 -3.33 25.42 9.70
C GLU A 176 -4.66 24.72 9.38
N ARG A 177 -4.62 23.44 8.98
CA ARG A 177 -5.82 22.63 8.75
C ARG A 177 -6.56 22.37 10.06
N ASP A 178 -5.87 21.89 11.08
CA ASP A 178 -6.45 21.57 12.38
C ASP A 178 -7.14 22.81 12.97
N MET A 179 -6.50 23.99 12.88
CA MET A 179 -7.09 25.27 13.32
C MET A 179 -8.36 25.69 12.57
N ARG A 180 -8.61 25.19 11.35
CA ARG A 180 -9.82 25.45 10.58
C ARG A 180 -10.95 24.47 10.90
N GLU A 181 -10.60 23.23 11.24
CA GLU A 181 -11.57 22.18 11.60
C GLU A 181 -12.13 22.38 13.02
N ASP A 182 -11.38 23.04 13.91
CA ASP A 182 -11.80 23.39 15.27
C ASP A 182 -12.73 24.63 15.36
N ARG A 183 -13.19 25.19 14.23
CA ARG A 183 -14.06 26.39 14.17
C ARG A 183 -15.47 26.06 13.67
#